data_AF-A0A2G8L6A6-F1
#
_entry.id   AF-A0A2G8L6A6-F1
#
_cell.length_a   1.000
_cell.length_b   1.000
_cell.length_c   1.000
_cell.angle_alpha   90.00
_cell.angle_beta   90.00
_cell.angle_gamma   90.00
#
_symmetry.space_group_name_H-M   'P 1'
#
loop_
_entity.id
_entity.type
_entity.pdbx_description
1 polymer ?
#
loop_
_entity_poly.entity_id
_entity_poly.type
_entity_poly.pdbx_seq_one_letter_code
_entity_poly.pdbx_strand_id
1 'polypeptide(L)'
;MMRPLPSGRQGNPHYGSQSQPAPQMTFCRWLINMGYLQKLIAFTLAIMVVMPLVAHYYLGVAEMSGEERYEGDTRLSNMIGMAPTELRLHIAELYDIRQSVQKELRQLEENRKKVQEQLQSYTDQLLSVQGDLQQSRSELDRARTQIEQSMKEQTEVVERSLRHISAPLQILPQLKNDHPLEAPPSSAFCRQHNCFDYSRCSIVSPFRVYIYEPESVMPIHSDAITLRDEVTGALKRTTYTTSDPSKACIFLVLLWDSTEDDFDEDDLEGRLHSLEYWRGDGRNHLVVSVSKDRVSRNILGNVNTGRAMLAQSFYTSQQFRNGFDIVLPPIFPVLRTAWKGGKFGPSYTPARRKYIISFQGSREEHEPNHQGAGGNGDHILSRKLKWFEARRTTTQKDLDVESTILNEFDKLKKFSEDEFLLDFQCGDGFCDGNGVGWCLCGNSEQRTSVLGESTFALILATDLEFVSTVTFLQRLSEALQYGAIPLFWEEMSPSLLAISYIGTKPSSVCRSDG
;
A
#
# COMPACT_ATOMS: atom_id res chain seq x y z
N MET A 1 -8.11 -5.55 7.29
CA MET A 1 -9.17 -6.52 6.95
C MET A 1 -10.08 -6.70 8.14
N MET A 2 -11.18 -5.94 8.21
CA MET A 2 -12.31 -6.26 9.07
C MET A 2 -13.57 -5.93 8.28
N ARG A 3 -14.43 -6.95 8.11
CA ARG A 3 -15.80 -6.77 7.61
C ARG A 3 -16.69 -6.30 8.77
N PRO A 4 -17.62 -5.36 8.52
CA PRO A 4 -18.57 -4.88 9.52
C PRO A 4 -19.90 -5.65 9.47
N LEU A 5 -20.58 -5.67 10.62
CA LEU A 5 -22.02 -6.00 10.79
C LEU A 5 -22.86 -4.73 10.57
N PRO A 6 -24.06 -4.82 9.96
CA PRO A 6 -25.04 -3.74 10.04
C PRO A 6 -26.37 -4.12 10.69
N SER A 7 -26.91 -3.08 11.33
CA SER A 7 -28.23 -2.83 11.90
C SER A 7 -29.39 -2.86 10.89
N GLY A 8 -30.61 -3.13 11.36
CA GLY A 8 -31.85 -2.95 10.59
C GLY A 8 -32.66 -1.71 11.01
N ARG A 9 -33.42 -1.09 10.09
CA ARG A 9 -34.90 -1.22 9.91
C ARG A 9 -35.48 -0.05 9.06
N GLN A 10 -36.61 -0.35 8.38
CA GLN A 10 -37.58 0.50 7.63
C GLN A 10 -37.17 0.91 6.19
N GLY A 11 -37.97 0.82 5.12
CA GLY A 11 -39.32 0.28 4.86
C GLY A 11 -39.85 0.76 3.48
N ASN A 12 -40.23 -0.19 2.59
CA ASN A 12 -41.14 -0.11 1.41
C ASN A 12 -40.81 0.76 0.16
N PRO A 13 -41.44 0.51 -1.03
CA PRO A 13 -41.62 -0.77 -1.75
C PRO A 13 -41.44 -0.69 -3.31
N HIS A 14 -41.55 -1.86 -3.97
CA HIS A 14 -41.95 -2.15 -5.37
C HIS A 14 -40.93 -2.30 -6.54
N TYR A 15 -41.21 -3.37 -7.32
CA TYR A 15 -40.65 -3.88 -8.60
C TYR A 15 -39.28 -4.58 -8.53
N GLY A 16 -39.07 -5.83 -8.97
CA GLY A 16 -39.91 -6.83 -9.61
C GLY A 16 -39.00 -7.77 -10.43
N SER A 17 -38.87 -9.05 -10.06
CA SER A 17 -38.32 -10.09 -10.97
C SER A 17 -38.45 -11.51 -10.38
N GLN A 18 -39.27 -12.32 -11.06
CA GLN A 18 -39.20 -13.76 -11.30
C GLN A 18 -38.70 -14.72 -10.19
N SER A 19 -39.66 -15.48 -9.66
CA SER A 19 -39.50 -16.72 -8.92
C SER A 19 -39.29 -17.94 -9.84
N GLN A 20 -38.24 -18.73 -9.59
CA GLN A 20 -38.21 -20.18 -9.87
C GLN A 20 -38.02 -20.92 -8.54
N PRO A 21 -38.77 -22.00 -8.25
CA PRO A 21 -38.60 -22.77 -7.02
C PRO A 21 -37.50 -23.83 -7.17
N ALA A 22 -36.63 -23.95 -6.16
CA ALA A 22 -35.69 -25.05 -5.99
C ALA A 22 -36.43 -26.32 -5.49
N PRO A 23 -36.02 -27.54 -5.90
CA PRO A 23 -36.72 -28.77 -5.55
C PRO A 23 -36.42 -29.21 -4.12
N GLN A 24 -37.45 -29.65 -3.39
CA GLN A 24 -37.31 -30.29 -2.09
C GLN A 24 -36.55 -31.62 -2.23
N MET A 25 -35.36 -31.71 -1.63
CA MET A 25 -34.56 -32.93 -1.57
C MET A 25 -35.04 -33.78 -0.38
N THR A 26 -35.51 -35.01 -0.65
CA THR A 26 -35.96 -35.95 0.37
C THR A 26 -34.79 -36.54 1.17
N PHE A 27 -34.98 -36.72 2.47
CA PHE A 27 -33.99 -37.18 3.46
C PHE A 27 -33.21 -38.44 3.03
N CYS A 28 -33.85 -39.36 2.32
CA CYS A 28 -33.20 -40.58 1.81
C CYS A 28 -32.08 -40.31 0.81
N ARG A 29 -32.19 -39.23 0.01
CA ARG A 29 -31.16 -38.86 -0.97
C ARG A 29 -29.97 -38.14 -0.33
N TRP A 30 -30.20 -37.45 0.79
CA TRP A 30 -29.14 -36.87 1.62
C TRP A 30 -28.29 -37.94 2.31
N LEU A 31 -28.93 -39.00 2.83
CA LEU A 31 -28.25 -40.12 3.49
C LEU A 31 -27.37 -40.94 2.55
N ILE A 32 -27.74 -41.08 1.28
CA ILE A 32 -26.93 -41.80 0.27
C ILE A 32 -25.69 -40.99 -0.13
N ASN A 33 -25.76 -39.65 -0.10
CA ASN A 33 -24.65 -38.81 -0.57
C ASN A 33 -23.54 -38.63 0.48
N MET A 34 -23.83 -38.88 1.77
CA MET A 34 -22.84 -38.86 2.85
C MET A 34 -22.26 -40.26 3.10
N GLY A 35 -21.35 -40.69 2.23
CA GLY A 35 -20.71 -42.02 2.30
C GLY A 35 -19.91 -42.33 3.59
N TYR A 36 -19.61 -41.34 4.43
CA TYR A 36 -18.97 -41.55 5.74
C TYR A 36 -19.94 -42.08 6.80
N LEU A 37 -21.21 -41.66 6.77
CA LEU A 37 -22.20 -42.05 7.77
C LEU A 37 -22.62 -43.51 7.62
N GLN A 38 -22.75 -44.00 6.38
CA GLN A 38 -23.02 -45.41 6.09
C GLN A 38 -21.90 -46.32 6.59
N LYS A 39 -20.63 -45.91 6.44
CA LYS A 39 -19.48 -46.67 6.94
C LYS A 39 -19.47 -46.74 8.47
N LEU A 40 -19.85 -45.65 9.14
CA LEU A 40 -19.88 -45.58 10.61
C LEU A 40 -20.99 -46.46 11.19
N ILE A 41 -22.18 -46.45 10.57
CA ILE A 41 -23.30 -47.33 10.96
C ILE A 41 -22.92 -48.81 10.76
N ALA A 42 -22.34 -49.16 9.61
CA ALA A 42 -21.89 -50.53 9.34
C ALA A 42 -20.83 -51.01 10.36
N PHE A 43 -19.89 -50.15 10.72
CA PHE A 43 -18.87 -50.46 11.73
C PHE A 43 -19.48 -50.69 13.13
N THR A 44 -20.44 -49.87 13.54
CA THR A 44 -21.13 -50.06 14.84
C THR A 44 -21.95 -51.36 14.90
N LEU A 45 -22.60 -51.74 13.79
CA LEU A 45 -23.33 -53.02 13.70
C LEU A 45 -22.37 -54.22 13.76
N ALA A 46 -21.20 -54.13 13.14
CA ALA A 46 -20.19 -55.19 13.20
C ALA A 46 -19.70 -55.42 14.63
N ILE A 47 -19.43 -54.35 15.40
CA ILE A 47 -18.99 -54.46 16.80
C ILE A 47 -20.07 -55.11 17.68
N MET A 48 -21.34 -54.73 17.49
CA MET A 48 -22.47 -55.28 18.25
C MET A 48 -22.66 -56.79 18.05
N VAL A 49 -22.22 -57.36 16.93
CA VAL A 49 -22.32 -58.80 16.65
C VAL A 49 -21.06 -59.56 17.08
N VAL A 50 -19.87 -58.98 16.89
CA VAL A 50 -18.60 -59.65 17.18
C VAL A 50 -18.33 -59.74 18.69
N MET A 51 -18.63 -58.69 19.46
CA MET A 51 -18.36 -58.68 20.91
C MET A 51 -19.10 -59.80 21.69
N PRO A 52 -20.40 -60.05 21.46
CA PRO A 52 -21.12 -61.15 22.11
C PRO A 52 -20.58 -62.54 21.74
N LEU A 53 -20.18 -62.74 20.48
CA LEU A 53 -19.62 -64.02 20.01
C LEU A 53 -18.27 -64.32 20.68
N VAL A 54 -17.42 -63.31 20.84
CA VAL A 54 -16.14 -63.44 21.54
C VAL A 54 -16.37 -63.71 23.03
N ALA A 55 -17.31 -63.00 23.68
CA ALA A 55 -17.63 -63.23 25.08
C ALA A 55 -18.14 -64.66 25.34
N HIS A 56 -18.99 -65.21 24.47
CA HIS A 56 -19.48 -66.58 24.58
C HIS A 56 -18.37 -67.63 24.37
N TYR A 57 -17.39 -67.36 23.49
CA TYR A 57 -16.25 -68.25 23.27
C TYR A 57 -15.36 -68.36 24.53
N TYR A 58 -15.08 -67.24 25.21
CA TYR A 58 -14.22 -67.24 26.39
C TYR A 58 -14.90 -67.78 27.65
N LEU A 59 -16.21 -67.55 27.83
CA LEU A 59 -16.96 -68.11 28.96
C LEU A 59 -17.05 -69.64 28.90
N GLY A 60 -17.19 -70.23 27.70
CA GLY A 60 -17.23 -71.69 27.54
C GLY A 60 -15.90 -72.41 27.80
N VAL A 61 -14.76 -71.70 27.68
CA VAL A 61 -13.43 -72.28 27.97
C VAL A 61 -13.11 -72.22 29.47
N ALA A 62 -13.66 -71.24 30.19
CA ALA A 62 -13.42 -71.07 31.63
C ALA A 62 -14.17 -72.09 32.51
N GLU A 63 -15.25 -72.72 32.01
CA GLU A 63 -16.01 -73.75 32.74
C GLU A 63 -15.36 -75.15 32.69
N MET A 64 -14.29 -75.34 31.90
CA MET A 64 -13.58 -76.62 31.75
C MET A 64 -12.38 -76.80 32.69
N SER A 65 -12.09 -75.83 33.57
CA SER A 65 -10.95 -75.89 34.49
C SER A 65 -11.34 -75.48 35.90
N GLY A 66 -11.75 -76.43 36.73
CA GLY A 66 -11.90 -76.17 38.17
C GLY A 66 -12.76 -77.15 38.94
N GLU A 67 -12.49 -78.45 38.82
CA GLU A 67 -13.03 -79.47 39.74
C GLU A 67 -11.87 -79.92 40.65
N GLU A 68 -11.83 -79.48 41.91
CA GLU A 68 -11.05 -80.15 42.95
C GLU A 68 -11.84 -80.30 44.25
N ARG A 69 -12.06 -81.57 44.58
CA ARG A 69 -12.69 -82.13 45.77
C ARG A 69 -11.58 -82.52 46.74
N TYR A 70 -11.62 -82.04 47.98
CA TYR A 70 -10.79 -82.58 49.07
C TYR A 70 -11.65 -83.35 50.07
N GLU A 71 -11.46 -84.66 50.04
CA GLU A 71 -11.97 -85.69 50.93
C GLU A 71 -10.74 -86.26 51.66
N GLY A 72 -10.75 -86.33 52.98
CA GLY A 72 -9.58 -86.83 53.70
C GLY A 72 -9.74 -86.88 55.22
N ASP A 73 -10.33 -87.97 55.72
CA ASP A 73 -10.08 -88.42 57.09
C ASP A 73 -9.97 -89.96 57.12
N THR A 74 -8.73 -90.48 57.11
CA THR A 74 -8.42 -91.90 57.35
C THR A 74 -6.98 -92.06 57.87
N ARG A 75 -6.69 -91.76 59.14
CA ARG A 75 -5.50 -92.31 59.82
C ARG A 75 -5.70 -92.47 61.33
N LEU A 76 -6.38 -93.55 61.72
CA LEU A 76 -6.30 -94.10 63.08
C LEU A 76 -6.07 -95.63 63.11
N SER A 77 -5.44 -96.20 62.07
CA SER A 77 -5.19 -97.65 62.00
C SER A 77 -3.76 -98.12 62.27
N ASN A 78 -2.80 -97.23 62.49
CA ASN A 78 -1.39 -97.63 62.61
C ASN A 78 -0.81 -97.50 64.05
N MET A 79 -1.65 -97.50 65.08
CA MET A 79 -1.21 -97.33 66.49
C MET A 79 -1.21 -98.61 67.34
N ILE A 80 -1.17 -99.80 66.75
CA ILE A 80 -1.16 -101.05 67.54
C ILE A 80 -0.05 -101.95 67.03
N GLY A 81 1.16 -101.76 67.57
CA GLY A 81 2.30 -102.63 67.26
C GLY A 81 3.67 -102.24 67.83
N MET A 82 3.79 -101.19 68.66
CA MET A 82 5.09 -100.73 69.17
C MET A 82 5.26 -101.01 70.67
N ALA A 83 6.47 -101.39 71.07
CA ALA A 83 6.80 -101.84 72.42
C ALA A 83 6.65 -100.72 73.48
N PRO A 84 6.35 -101.06 74.75
CA PRO A 84 5.92 -100.09 75.78
C PRO A 84 6.92 -98.97 76.11
N THR A 85 8.21 -99.19 75.87
CA THR A 85 9.30 -98.23 76.17
C THR A 85 9.53 -97.22 75.04
N GLU A 86 9.50 -97.66 73.78
CA GLU A 86 9.59 -96.78 72.60
C GLU A 86 8.34 -95.90 72.46
N LEU A 87 7.16 -96.46 72.79
CA LEU A 87 5.91 -95.70 72.81
C LEU A 87 5.96 -94.55 73.84
N ARG A 88 6.56 -94.77 75.01
CA ARG A 88 6.71 -93.72 76.04
C ARG A 88 7.69 -92.62 75.62
N LEU A 89 8.78 -92.98 74.94
CA LEU A 89 9.75 -92.04 74.40
C LEU A 89 9.16 -91.20 73.26
N HIS A 90 8.43 -91.82 72.34
CA HIS A 90 7.78 -91.13 71.23
C HIS A 90 6.59 -90.27 71.69
N ILE A 91 5.83 -90.72 72.69
CA ILE A 91 4.80 -89.88 73.33
C ILE A 91 5.46 -88.66 73.98
N ALA A 92 6.58 -88.82 74.68
CA ALA A 92 7.31 -87.69 75.28
C ALA A 92 7.82 -86.71 74.21
N GLU A 93 8.39 -87.21 73.11
CA GLU A 93 8.84 -86.40 71.97
C GLU A 93 7.68 -85.65 71.30
N LEU A 94 6.52 -86.30 71.10
CA LEU A 94 5.31 -85.66 70.59
C LEU A 94 4.75 -84.59 71.54
N TYR A 95 4.89 -84.77 72.86
CA TYR A 95 4.53 -83.74 73.84
C TYR A 95 5.47 -82.53 73.78
N ASP A 96 6.78 -82.74 73.61
CA ASP A 96 7.75 -81.65 73.47
C ASP A 96 7.56 -80.89 72.15
N ILE A 97 7.34 -81.60 71.04
CA ILE A 97 7.00 -80.99 69.74
C ILE A 97 5.72 -80.19 69.86
N ARG A 98 4.68 -80.72 70.51
CA ARG A 98 3.43 -79.99 70.74
C ARG A 98 3.68 -78.71 71.53
N GLN A 99 4.51 -78.76 72.57
CA GLN A 99 4.79 -77.59 73.40
C GLN A 99 5.62 -76.53 72.64
N SER A 100 6.59 -76.95 71.82
CA SER A 100 7.37 -76.06 70.96
C SER A 100 6.50 -75.40 69.88
N VAL A 101 5.68 -76.20 69.18
CA VAL A 101 4.76 -75.70 68.15
C VAL A 101 3.73 -74.75 68.74
N GLN A 102 3.19 -75.04 69.93
CA GLN A 102 2.30 -74.12 70.64
C GLN A 102 2.98 -72.80 71.00
N LYS A 103 4.26 -72.83 71.39
CA LYS A 103 5.02 -71.62 71.70
C LYS A 103 5.29 -70.77 70.44
N GLU A 104 5.68 -71.41 69.34
CA GLU A 104 5.87 -70.73 68.06
C GLU A 104 4.56 -70.18 67.48
N LEU A 105 3.46 -70.94 67.54
CA LEU A 105 2.14 -70.46 67.15
C LEU A 105 1.73 -69.23 67.94
N ARG A 106 1.93 -69.23 69.27
CA ARG A 106 1.64 -68.06 70.10
C ARG A 106 2.47 -66.85 69.70
N GLN A 107 3.75 -67.06 69.36
CA GLN A 107 4.64 -65.98 68.91
C GLN A 107 4.24 -65.46 67.51
N LEU A 108 3.83 -66.35 66.61
CA LEU A 108 3.32 -65.97 65.29
C LEU A 108 1.98 -65.23 65.39
N GLU A 109 1.10 -65.61 66.31
CA GLU A 109 -0.14 -64.88 66.60
C GLU A 109 0.14 -63.48 67.16
N GLU A 110 1.12 -63.34 68.05
CA GLU A 110 1.55 -62.04 68.58
C GLU A 110 2.15 -61.15 67.48
N ASN A 111 3.01 -61.71 66.63
CA ASN A 111 3.59 -61.00 65.49
C ASN A 111 2.53 -60.59 64.47
N ARG A 112 1.56 -61.47 64.18
CA ARG A 112 0.44 -61.16 63.29
C ARG A 112 -0.37 -59.97 63.81
N LYS A 113 -0.63 -59.91 65.13
CA LYS A 113 -1.33 -58.77 65.74
C LYS A 113 -0.54 -57.48 65.59
N LYS A 114 0.77 -57.49 65.87
CA LYS A 114 1.64 -56.31 65.69
C LYS A 114 1.65 -55.80 64.25
N VAL A 115 1.77 -56.69 63.27
CA VAL A 115 1.72 -56.33 61.84
C VAL A 115 0.35 -55.78 61.46
N GLN A 116 -0.73 -56.35 62.00
CA GLN A 116 -2.09 -55.87 61.75
C GLN A 116 -2.34 -54.48 62.35
N GLU A 117 -1.82 -54.19 63.54
CA GLU A 117 -1.87 -52.86 64.15
C GLU A 117 -1.07 -51.83 63.33
N GLN A 118 0.13 -52.19 62.86
CA GLN A 118 0.91 -51.33 61.97
C GLN A 118 0.19 -51.07 60.64
N LEU A 119 -0.42 -52.10 60.04
CA LEU A 119 -1.19 -51.96 58.82
C LEU A 119 -2.38 -51.01 58.99
N GLN A 120 -3.10 -51.11 60.11
CA GLN A 120 -4.18 -50.18 60.45
C GLN A 120 -3.64 -48.76 60.60
N SER A 121 -2.55 -48.57 61.35
CA SER A 121 -1.92 -47.25 61.49
C SER A 121 -1.48 -46.65 60.16
N TYR A 122 -0.90 -47.44 59.24
CA TYR A 122 -0.53 -46.96 57.91
C TYR A 122 -1.77 -46.66 57.05
N THR A 123 -2.84 -47.44 57.21
CA THR A 123 -4.11 -47.19 56.51
C THR A 123 -4.73 -45.87 56.96
N ASP A 124 -4.74 -45.60 58.26
CA ASP A 124 -5.23 -44.33 58.82
C ASP A 124 -4.39 -43.14 58.34
N GLN A 125 -3.06 -43.30 58.29
CA GLN A 125 -2.17 -42.29 57.72
C GLN A 125 -2.46 -42.05 56.23
N LEU A 126 -2.64 -43.10 55.44
CA LEU A 126 -2.99 -42.98 54.02
C LEU A 126 -4.32 -42.23 53.83
N LEU A 127 -5.33 -42.54 54.64
CA LEU A 127 -6.62 -41.85 54.60
C LEU A 127 -6.49 -40.36 54.97
N SER A 128 -5.68 -40.04 55.98
CA SER A 128 -5.42 -38.65 56.39
C SER A 128 -4.71 -37.86 55.28
N VAL A 129 -3.62 -38.42 54.72
CA VAL A 129 -2.86 -37.80 53.63
C VAL A 129 -3.70 -37.65 52.37
N GLN A 130 -4.57 -38.63 52.08
CA GLN A 130 -5.51 -38.54 50.96
C GLN A 130 -6.52 -37.40 51.16
N GLY A 131 -7.02 -37.22 52.39
CA GLY A 131 -7.88 -36.09 52.77
C GLY A 131 -7.18 -34.74 52.58
N ASP A 132 -5.95 -34.61 53.09
CA ASP A 132 -5.14 -33.39 52.96
C ASP A 132 -4.83 -33.05 51.50
N LEU A 133 -4.58 -34.06 50.68
CA LEU A 133 -4.33 -33.90 49.25
C LEU A 133 -5.59 -33.44 48.50
N GLN A 134 -6.77 -33.96 48.86
CA GLN A 134 -8.04 -33.50 48.30
C GLN A 134 -8.33 -32.04 48.71
N GLN A 135 -8.08 -31.69 49.97
CA GLN A 135 -8.23 -30.32 50.44
C GLN A 135 -7.29 -29.37 49.68
N SER A 136 -6.00 -29.71 49.58
CA SER A 136 -5.00 -28.88 48.88
C SER A 136 -5.34 -28.69 47.40
N ARG A 137 -5.88 -29.72 46.73
CA ARG A 137 -6.37 -29.59 45.35
C ARG A 137 -7.55 -28.62 45.25
N SER A 138 -8.51 -28.71 46.16
CA SER A 138 -9.67 -27.82 46.18
C SER A 138 -9.27 -26.35 46.41
N GLU A 139 -8.26 -26.11 47.25
CA GLU A 139 -7.71 -24.78 47.50
C GLU A 139 -6.98 -24.21 46.27
N LEU A 140 -6.22 -25.05 45.55
CA LEU A 140 -5.58 -24.67 44.29
C LEU A 140 -6.60 -24.32 43.20
N ASP A 141 -7.66 -25.11 43.04
CA ASP A 141 -8.71 -24.84 42.05
C ASP A 141 -9.46 -23.53 42.37
N ARG A 142 -9.68 -23.24 43.66
CA ARG A 142 -10.26 -21.98 44.11
C ARG A 142 -9.34 -20.79 43.84
N ALA A 143 -8.05 -20.92 44.15
CA ALA A 143 -7.07 -19.86 43.86
C ALA A 143 -6.96 -19.60 42.34
N ARG A 144 -6.95 -20.65 41.53
CA ARG A 144 -6.89 -20.55 40.07
C ARG A 144 -8.10 -19.82 39.51
N THR A 145 -9.31 -20.21 39.91
CA THR A 145 -10.54 -19.54 39.45
C THR A 145 -10.59 -18.09 39.87
N GLN A 146 -10.10 -17.76 41.07
CA GLN A 146 -9.98 -16.37 41.54
C GLN A 146 -8.98 -15.55 40.71
N ILE A 147 -7.82 -16.12 40.34
CA ILE A 147 -6.85 -15.46 39.46
C ILE A 147 -7.45 -15.24 38.07
N GLU A 148 -8.09 -16.26 37.48
CA GLU A 148 -8.74 -16.16 36.17
C GLU A 148 -9.85 -15.09 36.15
N GLN A 149 -10.66 -15.01 37.21
CA GLN A 149 -11.65 -13.95 37.38
C GLN A 149 -11.00 -12.58 37.51
N SER A 150 -9.98 -12.44 38.35
CA SER A 150 -9.27 -11.17 38.55
C SER A 150 -8.61 -10.67 37.27
N MET A 151 -8.01 -11.56 36.48
CA MET A 151 -7.42 -11.22 35.17
C MET A 151 -8.49 -10.76 34.17
N LYS A 152 -9.66 -11.41 34.18
CA LYS A 152 -10.78 -11.02 33.31
C LYS A 152 -11.33 -9.65 33.69
N GLU A 153 -11.48 -9.37 34.98
CA GLU A 153 -11.91 -8.07 35.48
C GLU A 153 -10.92 -6.96 35.08
N GLN A 154 -9.61 -7.20 35.23
CA GLN A 154 -8.59 -6.24 34.77
C GLN A 154 -8.70 -5.99 33.27
N THR A 155 -8.86 -7.05 32.47
CA THR A 155 -9.00 -6.93 31.01
C THR A 155 -10.24 -6.11 30.64
N GLU A 156 -11.38 -6.34 31.30
CA GLU A 156 -12.59 -5.57 31.07
C GLU A 156 -12.45 -4.09 31.46
N VAL A 157 -11.75 -3.79 32.56
CA VAL A 157 -11.43 -2.41 32.97
C VAL A 157 -10.55 -1.72 31.92
N VAL A 158 -9.52 -2.40 31.42
CA VAL A 158 -8.65 -1.89 30.35
C VAL A 158 -9.45 -1.64 29.08
N GLU A 159 -10.29 -2.58 28.65
CA GLU A 159 -11.16 -2.40 27.48
C GLU A 159 -12.13 -1.23 27.64
N ARG A 160 -12.72 -1.04 28.82
CA ARG A 160 -13.56 0.14 29.12
C ARG A 160 -12.76 1.43 29.08
N SER A 161 -11.51 1.42 29.57
CA SER A 161 -10.61 2.56 29.52
C SER A 161 -10.21 2.92 28.09
N LEU A 162 -9.97 1.93 27.23
CA LEU A 162 -9.59 2.13 25.82
C LEU A 162 -10.71 2.76 24.98
N ARG A 163 -11.98 2.62 25.38
CA ARG A 163 -13.11 3.29 24.69
C ARG A 163 -13.09 4.81 24.79
N HIS A 164 -12.27 5.39 25.65
CA HIS A 164 -12.10 6.84 25.78
C HIS A 164 -11.01 7.43 24.85
N ILE A 165 -10.33 6.60 24.04
CA ILE A 165 -9.43 7.09 23.01
C ILE A 165 -10.27 7.51 21.80
N SER A 166 -10.76 8.75 21.83
CA SER A 166 -11.34 9.39 20.66
C SER A 166 -10.26 9.74 19.66
N ALA A 167 -10.63 9.90 18.39
CA ALA A 167 -9.74 10.48 17.40
C ALA A 167 -9.19 11.83 17.91
N PRO A 168 -7.93 12.18 17.56
CA PRO A 168 -7.39 13.49 17.86
C PRO A 168 -8.36 14.58 17.41
N LEU A 169 -8.56 15.60 18.25
CA LEU A 169 -9.41 16.73 17.91
C LEU A 169 -8.91 17.36 16.62
N GLN A 170 -9.81 17.48 15.64
CA GLN A 170 -9.48 18.12 14.38
C GLN A 170 -9.27 19.62 14.62
N ILE A 171 -8.09 20.11 14.26
CA ILE A 171 -7.76 21.53 14.30
C ILE A 171 -8.18 22.11 12.95
N LEU A 172 -9.35 22.75 12.91
CA LEU A 172 -9.83 23.42 11.71
C LEU A 172 -9.23 24.82 11.60
N PRO A 173 -9.01 25.32 10.36
CA PRO A 173 -8.58 26.71 10.16
C PRO A 173 -9.63 27.65 10.74
N GLN A 174 -9.23 28.55 11.64
CA GLN A 174 -10.13 29.61 12.09
C GLN A 174 -10.02 30.80 11.14
N LEU A 175 -11.14 31.24 10.57
CA LEU A 175 -11.22 32.40 9.68
C LEU A 175 -10.67 33.70 10.32
N LYS A 176 -10.57 33.72 11.66
CA LYS A 176 -10.12 34.85 12.46
C LYS A 176 -8.60 34.97 12.61
N ASN A 177 -7.84 33.93 12.24
CA ASN A 177 -6.37 33.92 12.30
C ASN A 177 -5.72 34.56 11.06
N ASP A 178 -6.47 35.35 10.30
CA ASP A 178 -5.97 36.13 9.18
C ASP A 178 -5.13 37.31 9.68
N HIS A 179 -4.02 37.02 10.34
CA HIS A 179 -2.99 38.02 10.58
C HIS A 179 -2.42 38.43 9.20
N PRO A 180 -2.28 39.74 8.94
CA PRO A 180 -1.54 40.20 7.77
C PRO A 180 -0.08 39.78 7.96
N LEU A 181 0.34 38.77 7.19
CA LEU A 181 1.73 38.36 7.13
C LEU A 181 2.46 39.32 6.20
N GLU A 182 3.58 39.86 6.65
CA GLU A 182 4.39 40.79 5.85
C GLU A 182 4.78 40.13 4.52
N ALA A 183 4.29 40.71 3.42
CA ALA A 183 4.49 40.17 2.07
C ALA A 183 5.98 40.10 1.74
N PRO A 184 6.45 39.03 1.09
CA PRO A 184 7.83 38.97 0.62
C PRO A 184 8.07 40.10 -0.40
N PRO A 185 9.30 40.62 -0.51
CA PRO A 185 9.62 41.72 -1.42
C PRO A 185 9.42 41.37 -2.90
N SER A 186 9.42 40.08 -3.24
CA SER A 186 9.08 39.57 -4.56
C SER A 186 8.57 38.14 -4.45
N SER A 187 7.65 37.77 -5.34
CA SER A 187 7.12 36.40 -5.49
C SER A 187 8.24 35.37 -5.72
N ALA A 188 9.38 35.76 -6.30
CA ALA A 188 10.54 34.91 -6.55
C ALA A 188 11.21 34.37 -5.27
N PHE A 189 11.08 35.09 -4.15
CA PHE A 189 11.62 34.67 -2.85
C PHE A 189 10.68 33.75 -2.07
N CYS A 190 9.50 33.43 -2.62
CA CYS A 190 8.60 32.50 -1.96
C CYS A 190 9.16 31.10 -1.93
N ARG A 191 9.10 30.52 -0.74
CA ARG A 191 9.44 29.14 -0.40
C ARG A 191 8.37 28.63 0.53
N GLN A 192 8.35 27.31 0.73
CA GLN A 192 7.33 26.68 1.57
C GLN A 192 7.29 27.28 2.99
N HIS A 193 8.44 27.62 3.59
CA HIS A 193 8.50 28.10 4.97
C HIS A 193 8.06 29.56 5.18
N ASN A 194 8.06 30.41 4.14
CA ASN A 194 7.79 31.84 4.27
C ASN A 194 6.51 32.30 3.57
N CYS A 195 6.01 31.56 2.57
CA CYS A 195 4.83 31.93 1.79
C CYS A 195 3.63 31.00 1.99
N PHE A 196 3.82 29.81 2.57
CA PHE A 196 2.74 28.87 2.86
C PHE A 196 2.26 29.01 4.32
N ASP A 197 0.96 29.19 4.51
CA ASP A 197 0.33 29.24 5.82
C ASP A 197 -0.08 27.83 6.29
N TYR A 198 0.78 27.23 7.12
CA TYR A 198 0.55 25.93 7.72
C TYR A 198 -0.56 25.92 8.77
N SER A 199 -0.99 27.08 9.30
CA SER A 199 -2.06 27.12 10.30
C SER A 199 -3.40 26.60 9.75
N ARG A 200 -3.56 26.66 8.42
CA ARG A 200 -4.72 26.10 7.71
C ARG A 200 -4.57 24.62 7.34
N CYS A 201 -3.38 24.06 7.46
CA CYS A 201 -3.01 22.75 6.95
C CYS A 201 -2.47 21.86 8.08
N SER A 202 -3.31 21.61 9.08
CA SER A 202 -2.94 20.79 10.24
C SER A 202 -2.76 19.32 9.88
N ILE A 203 -1.70 18.69 10.41
CA ILE A 203 -1.37 17.27 10.20
C ILE A 203 -2.47 16.34 10.77
N VAL A 204 -3.19 16.78 11.80
CA VAL A 204 -4.28 15.98 12.42
C VAL A 204 -5.63 16.13 11.72
N SER A 205 -5.73 17.08 10.78
CA SER A 205 -6.97 17.38 10.06
C SER A 205 -6.90 16.83 8.63
N PRO A 206 -8.05 16.49 8.01
CA PRO A 206 -8.05 16.04 6.63
C PRO A 206 -7.58 17.18 5.71
N PHE A 207 -6.74 16.83 4.74
CA PHE A 207 -6.31 17.77 3.72
C PHE A 207 -7.49 18.11 2.79
N ARG A 208 -7.95 19.37 2.82
CA ARG A 208 -9.09 19.83 2.03
C ARG A 208 -8.68 20.87 1.00
N VAL A 209 -9.25 20.76 -0.19
CA VAL A 209 -9.01 21.66 -1.32
C VAL A 209 -10.33 22.30 -1.72
N TYR A 210 -10.36 23.64 -1.72
CA TYR A 210 -11.46 24.40 -2.29
C TYR A 210 -11.12 24.73 -3.74
N ILE A 211 -12.05 24.52 -4.66
CA ILE A 211 -11.83 24.76 -6.09
C ILE A 211 -12.70 25.96 -6.48
N TYR A 212 -12.06 27.02 -6.99
CA TYR A 212 -12.79 28.15 -7.55
C TYR A 212 -13.56 27.72 -8.79
N GLU A 213 -14.72 28.35 -9.02
CA GLU A 213 -15.45 28.08 -10.25
C GLU A 213 -14.64 28.65 -11.44
N PRO A 214 -14.34 27.85 -12.48
CA PRO A 214 -13.46 28.25 -13.59
C PRO A 214 -13.81 29.58 -14.29
N GLU A 215 -15.08 29.97 -14.32
CA GLU A 215 -15.53 31.25 -14.92
C GLU A 215 -15.11 32.49 -14.11
N SER A 216 -14.64 32.32 -12.87
CA SER A 216 -14.28 33.44 -11.99
C SER A 216 -12.98 34.17 -12.37
N VAL A 217 -12.15 33.57 -13.22
CA VAL A 217 -10.82 34.15 -13.57
C VAL A 217 -10.65 34.40 -15.06
N MET A 218 -11.16 33.55 -15.95
CA MET A 218 -11.13 33.82 -17.39
C MET A 218 -12.41 33.35 -18.09
N PRO A 219 -12.91 34.11 -19.08
CA PRO A 219 -14.01 33.67 -19.93
C PRO A 219 -13.56 32.46 -20.76
N ILE A 220 -14.43 31.46 -20.86
CA ILE A 220 -14.11 30.18 -21.50
C ILE A 220 -14.69 30.16 -22.92
N HIS A 221 -13.85 29.90 -23.92
CA HIS A 221 -14.30 29.66 -25.29
C HIS A 221 -14.80 28.21 -25.48
N SER A 222 -15.69 28.01 -26.46
CA SER A 222 -16.40 26.74 -26.73
C SER A 222 -15.51 25.49 -26.73
N ASP A 223 -14.28 25.64 -27.21
CA ASP A 223 -13.39 24.52 -27.54
C ASP A 223 -12.61 24.00 -26.32
N ALA A 224 -12.65 24.72 -25.20
CA ALA A 224 -12.03 24.34 -23.93
C ALA A 224 -13.06 23.87 -22.88
N ILE A 225 -14.37 24.08 -23.12
CA ILE A 225 -15.45 23.77 -22.17
C ILE A 225 -15.46 22.28 -21.81
N THR A 226 -15.41 21.38 -22.80
CA THR A 226 -15.49 19.94 -22.56
C THR A 226 -14.33 19.42 -21.70
N LEU A 227 -13.13 19.95 -21.93
CA LEU A 227 -11.94 19.57 -21.17
C LEU A 227 -12.01 20.10 -19.73
N ARG A 228 -12.43 21.35 -19.58
CA ARG A 228 -12.67 21.97 -18.28
C ARG A 228 -13.63 21.14 -17.46
N ASP A 229 -14.74 20.70 -18.02
CA ASP A 229 -15.74 19.91 -17.31
C ASP A 229 -15.23 18.52 -16.93
N GLU A 230 -14.43 17.88 -17.79
CA GLU A 230 -13.82 16.58 -17.51
C GLU A 230 -12.82 16.68 -16.34
N VAL A 231 -11.90 17.65 -16.38
CA VAL A 231 -10.88 17.85 -15.34
C VAL A 231 -11.50 18.35 -14.05
N THR A 232 -12.35 19.38 -14.12
CA THR A 232 -13.04 19.92 -12.94
C THR A 232 -13.94 18.87 -12.31
N GLY A 233 -14.64 18.08 -13.14
CA GLY A 233 -15.42 16.94 -12.69
C GLY A 233 -14.57 15.85 -12.03
N ALA A 234 -13.39 15.55 -12.57
CA ALA A 234 -12.46 14.59 -11.98
C ALA A 234 -11.93 15.07 -10.62
N LEU A 235 -11.56 16.35 -10.50
CA LEU A 235 -11.11 16.94 -9.24
C LEU A 235 -12.23 17.00 -8.20
N LYS A 236 -13.45 17.40 -8.59
CA LYS A 236 -14.63 17.46 -7.72
C LYS A 236 -15.06 16.08 -7.19
N ARG A 237 -14.71 14.98 -7.88
CA ARG A 237 -14.95 13.59 -7.41
C ARG A 237 -13.97 13.11 -6.33
N THR A 238 -12.86 13.80 -6.11
CA THR A 238 -11.86 13.37 -5.12
C THR A 238 -12.34 13.64 -3.69
N THR A 239 -11.88 12.83 -2.73
CA THR A 239 -12.21 12.98 -1.30
C THR A 239 -11.57 14.21 -0.65
N TYR A 240 -10.61 14.84 -1.33
CA TYR A 240 -9.92 16.04 -0.87
C TYR A 240 -10.76 17.31 -1.11
N THR A 241 -11.70 17.30 -2.04
CA THR A 241 -12.47 18.50 -2.39
C THR A 241 -13.49 18.88 -1.31
N THR A 242 -13.62 20.17 -1.03
CA THR A 242 -14.60 20.74 -0.09
C THR A 242 -15.36 21.90 -0.74
N SER A 243 -16.67 21.99 -0.49
CA SER A 243 -17.47 23.17 -0.84
C SER A 243 -17.35 24.30 0.18
N ASP A 244 -16.89 23.99 1.39
CA ASP A 244 -16.74 24.94 2.49
C ASP A 244 -15.30 25.50 2.50
N PRO A 245 -15.11 26.81 2.19
CA PRO A 245 -13.79 27.44 2.12
C PRO A 245 -13.14 27.60 3.50
N SER A 246 -13.92 27.56 4.59
CA SER A 246 -13.38 27.66 5.96
C SER A 246 -12.57 26.42 6.36
N LYS A 247 -12.92 25.26 5.79
CA LYS A 247 -12.24 23.97 6.03
C LYS A 247 -11.07 23.72 5.09
N ALA A 248 -10.91 24.55 4.05
CA ALA A 248 -9.89 24.36 3.03
C ALA A 248 -8.48 24.66 3.56
N CYS A 249 -7.54 23.79 3.23
CA CYS A 249 -6.11 24.00 3.41
C CYS A 249 -5.52 24.70 2.18
N ILE A 250 -5.93 24.31 0.96
CA ILE A 250 -5.49 24.90 -0.31
C ILE A 250 -6.69 25.40 -1.12
N PHE A 251 -6.49 26.51 -1.83
CA PHE A 251 -7.41 27.07 -2.82
C PHE A 251 -6.85 26.82 -4.21
N LEU A 252 -7.63 26.14 -5.05
CA LEU A 252 -7.23 25.75 -6.39
C LEU A 252 -7.86 26.70 -7.40
N VAL A 253 -7.01 27.38 -8.18
CA VAL A 253 -7.40 28.21 -9.32
C VAL A 253 -6.97 27.49 -10.59
N LEU A 254 -7.92 27.21 -11.48
CA LEU A 254 -7.65 26.57 -12.77
C LEU A 254 -7.71 27.64 -13.87
N LEU A 255 -6.57 27.92 -14.50
CA LEU A 255 -6.49 28.79 -15.66
C LEU A 255 -6.57 27.93 -16.92
N TRP A 256 -7.47 28.29 -17.82
CA TRP A 256 -7.68 27.62 -19.09
C TRP A 256 -7.15 28.52 -20.19
N ASP A 257 -6.41 27.94 -21.13
CA ASP A 257 -5.85 28.66 -22.27
C ASP A 257 -6.98 29.33 -23.09
N SER A 258 -6.90 30.66 -23.25
CA SER A 258 -7.76 31.46 -24.13
C SER A 258 -7.01 31.76 -25.43
N THR A 259 -7.72 31.99 -26.54
CA THR A 259 -7.10 32.27 -27.84
C THR A 259 -6.12 33.45 -27.78
N GLU A 260 -5.06 33.39 -28.61
CA GLU A 260 -3.85 34.24 -28.54
C GLU A 260 -4.07 35.77 -28.59
N ASP A 261 -5.25 36.27 -28.94
CA ASP A 261 -5.49 37.68 -29.25
C ASP A 261 -6.08 38.53 -28.09
N ASP A 262 -6.55 37.93 -26.99
CA ASP A 262 -7.30 38.63 -25.93
C ASP A 262 -6.62 38.61 -24.54
N PHE A 263 -5.36 38.20 -24.43
CA PHE A 263 -4.70 38.02 -23.13
C PHE A 263 -3.91 39.26 -22.69
N ASP A 264 -4.43 39.94 -21.66
CA ASP A 264 -3.74 41.02 -20.93
C ASP A 264 -3.26 40.51 -19.56
N GLU A 265 -1.96 40.62 -19.30
CA GLU A 265 -1.30 40.19 -18.05
C GLU A 265 -1.85 40.98 -16.85
N ASP A 266 -2.13 42.28 -17.04
CA ASP A 266 -2.64 43.17 -16.00
C ASP A 266 -4.08 42.82 -15.63
N ASP A 267 -4.90 42.43 -16.61
CA ASP A 267 -6.28 41.97 -16.38
C ASP A 267 -6.31 40.62 -15.67
N LEU A 268 -5.38 39.69 -15.99
CA LEU A 268 -5.26 38.45 -15.24
C LEU A 268 -4.85 38.71 -13.79
N GLU A 269 -3.89 39.59 -13.54
CA GLU A 269 -3.48 39.97 -12.19
C GLU A 269 -4.67 40.53 -11.40
N GLY A 270 -5.39 41.50 -11.99
CA GLY A 270 -6.58 42.10 -11.37
C GLY A 270 -7.65 41.07 -11.03
N ARG A 271 -7.93 40.12 -11.94
CA ARG A 271 -8.90 39.04 -11.71
C ARG A 271 -8.48 38.08 -10.61
N LEU A 272 -7.21 37.68 -10.56
CA LEU A 272 -6.67 36.87 -9.47
C LEU A 272 -6.82 37.58 -8.12
N HIS A 273 -6.49 38.87 -8.06
CA HIS A 273 -6.58 39.65 -6.83
C HIS A 273 -8.03 39.92 -6.40
N SER A 274 -8.97 39.91 -7.35
CA SER A 274 -10.40 40.07 -7.09
C SER A 274 -11.09 38.83 -6.49
N LEU A 275 -10.43 37.67 -6.50
CA LEU A 275 -11.01 36.43 -5.99
C LEU A 275 -11.33 36.54 -4.49
N GLU A 276 -12.53 36.11 -4.10
CA GLU A 276 -13.10 36.28 -2.75
C GLU A 276 -12.16 35.83 -1.62
N TYR A 277 -11.47 34.72 -1.81
CA TYR A 277 -10.52 34.15 -0.83
C TYR A 277 -9.04 34.40 -1.13
N TRP A 278 -8.69 35.22 -2.12
CA TRP A 278 -7.29 35.55 -2.45
C TRP A 278 -6.57 36.28 -1.32
N ARG A 279 -7.34 37.08 -0.55
CA ARG A 279 -6.87 37.80 0.64
C ARG A 279 -5.66 38.69 0.38
N GLY A 280 -5.57 39.23 -0.84
CA GLY A 280 -4.56 40.18 -1.29
C GLY A 280 -3.20 39.59 -1.62
N ASP A 281 -2.76 38.52 -0.93
CA ASP A 281 -1.41 37.96 -1.10
C ASP A 281 -1.35 36.55 -1.68
N GLY A 282 -2.48 35.90 -2.00
CA GLY A 282 -2.49 34.59 -2.65
C GLY A 282 -1.97 33.44 -1.78
N ARG A 283 -1.86 33.60 -0.46
CA ARG A 283 -1.38 32.54 0.44
C ARG A 283 -2.25 31.28 0.35
N ASN A 284 -1.61 30.11 0.35
CA ASN A 284 -2.26 28.80 0.19
C ASN A 284 -3.06 28.62 -1.12
N HIS A 285 -2.85 29.48 -2.12
CA HIS A 285 -3.40 29.28 -3.44
C HIS A 285 -2.45 28.44 -4.30
N LEU A 286 -3.03 27.58 -5.13
CA LEU A 286 -2.37 26.85 -6.18
C LEU A 286 -3.00 27.27 -7.50
N VAL A 287 -2.23 27.99 -8.33
CA VAL A 287 -2.64 28.43 -9.66
C VAL A 287 -2.14 27.40 -10.67
N VAL A 288 -3.07 26.69 -11.30
CA VAL A 288 -2.78 25.68 -12.30
C VAL A 288 -3.04 26.25 -13.69
N SER A 289 -2.00 26.39 -14.49
CA SER A 289 -2.13 26.71 -15.92
C SER A 289 -2.35 25.41 -16.69
N VAL A 290 -3.58 25.19 -17.13
CA VAL A 290 -3.96 24.05 -17.96
C VAL A 290 -3.95 24.49 -19.41
N SER A 291 -2.87 24.15 -20.11
CA SER A 291 -2.84 24.32 -21.55
C SER A 291 -3.49 23.14 -22.28
N LYS A 292 -4.29 23.48 -23.29
CA LYS A 292 -4.74 22.56 -24.34
C LYS A 292 -3.67 22.40 -25.42
N ASP A 293 -2.99 23.49 -25.75
CA ASP A 293 -2.09 23.56 -26.89
C ASP A 293 -0.63 23.31 -26.51
N ARG A 294 0.01 22.62 -27.44
CA ARG A 294 1.41 22.22 -27.39
C ARG A 294 2.35 23.42 -27.51
N VAL A 295 1.77 24.55 -27.92
CA VAL A 295 2.38 25.86 -28.10
C VAL A 295 2.14 26.80 -26.90
N SER A 296 1.81 26.26 -25.73
CA SER A 296 1.49 27.10 -24.56
C SER A 296 2.67 27.93 -24.09
N ARG A 297 2.45 29.26 -24.04
CA ARG A 297 3.39 30.24 -23.50
C ARG A 297 3.28 30.32 -21.99
N ASN A 298 4.25 30.97 -21.37
CA ASN A 298 4.24 31.28 -19.94
C ASN A 298 3.29 32.45 -19.63
N ILE A 299 1.99 32.20 -19.55
CA ILE A 299 0.98 33.23 -19.27
C ILE A 299 1.10 33.87 -17.88
N LEU A 300 1.88 33.25 -16.98
CA LEU A 300 2.14 33.72 -15.62
C LEU A 300 3.52 34.38 -15.45
N GLY A 301 4.24 34.62 -16.55
CA GLY A 301 5.61 35.11 -16.52
C GLY A 301 5.77 36.46 -15.81
N ASN A 302 4.89 37.42 -16.12
CA ASN A 302 4.93 38.78 -15.56
C ASN A 302 3.76 39.10 -14.62
N VAL A 303 2.97 38.10 -14.23
CA VAL A 303 1.78 38.29 -13.40
C VAL A 303 2.14 38.18 -11.93
N ASN A 304 1.81 39.19 -11.12
CA ASN A 304 2.06 39.13 -9.69
C ASN A 304 1.04 38.25 -8.97
N THR A 305 1.43 36.99 -8.77
CA THR A 305 0.63 35.99 -8.04
C THR A 305 0.85 36.00 -6.53
N GLY A 306 1.62 36.97 -6.01
CA GLY A 306 1.95 37.06 -4.59
C GLY A 306 2.65 35.80 -4.06
N ARG A 307 2.00 35.14 -3.10
CA ARG A 307 2.45 33.92 -2.41
C ARG A 307 1.88 32.64 -3.01
N ALA A 308 1.08 32.72 -4.07
CA ALA A 308 0.49 31.53 -4.65
C ALA A 308 1.57 30.61 -5.23
N MET A 309 1.38 29.30 -5.08
CA MET A 309 2.17 28.29 -5.78
C MET A 309 1.69 28.20 -7.22
N LEU A 310 2.63 28.00 -8.15
CA LEU A 310 2.32 27.84 -9.57
C LEU A 310 2.44 26.38 -9.97
N ALA A 311 1.56 25.95 -10.86
CA ALA A 311 1.63 24.64 -11.48
C ALA A 311 1.39 24.78 -12.99
N GLN A 312 2.46 24.64 -13.77
CA GLN A 312 2.43 24.84 -15.22
C GLN A 312 3.49 23.97 -15.92
N SER A 313 3.37 23.86 -17.24
CA SER A 313 4.28 23.06 -18.08
C SER A 313 5.54 23.82 -18.49
N PHE A 314 5.47 25.15 -18.60
CA PHE A 314 6.56 26.00 -19.06
C PHE A 314 7.12 26.82 -17.91
N TYR A 315 8.43 26.76 -17.66
CA TYR A 315 9.10 27.58 -16.65
C TYR A 315 10.42 28.14 -17.15
N THR A 316 10.67 29.41 -16.84
CA THR A 316 12.01 30.00 -16.92
C THR A 316 12.78 29.75 -15.63
N SER A 317 14.11 29.71 -15.71
CA SER A 317 15.02 29.53 -14.58
C SER A 317 14.89 30.62 -13.51
N GLN A 318 14.43 31.82 -13.88
CA GLN A 318 14.22 32.93 -12.94
C GLN A 318 12.86 32.87 -12.23
N GLN A 319 11.85 32.23 -12.85
CA GLN A 319 10.50 32.16 -12.30
C GLN A 319 10.31 30.94 -11.40
N PHE A 320 10.88 29.78 -11.76
CA PHE A 320 10.63 28.52 -11.06
C PHE A 320 11.19 28.52 -9.64
N ARG A 321 10.32 28.31 -8.64
CA ARG A 321 10.72 28.22 -7.24
C ARG A 321 10.82 26.76 -6.83
N ASN A 322 12.05 26.24 -6.80
CA ASN A 322 12.32 24.85 -6.41
C ASN A 322 11.74 24.52 -5.03
N GLY A 323 10.99 23.41 -4.95
CA GLY A 323 10.32 22.95 -3.74
C GLY A 323 9.07 23.75 -3.33
N PHE A 324 8.59 24.66 -4.19
CA PHE A 324 7.38 25.46 -3.97
C PHE A 324 6.44 25.39 -5.17
N ASP A 325 6.97 25.55 -6.38
CA ASP A 325 6.22 25.41 -7.64
C ASP A 325 6.25 23.98 -8.16
N ILE A 326 5.27 23.64 -9.00
CA ILE A 326 5.04 22.31 -9.55
C ILE A 326 5.17 22.35 -11.07
N VAL A 327 5.98 21.45 -11.63
CA VAL A 327 6.04 21.21 -13.07
C VAL A 327 4.98 20.19 -13.45
N LEU A 328 4.05 20.58 -14.31
CA LEU A 328 2.98 19.70 -14.79
C LEU A 328 3.23 19.29 -16.24
N PRO A 329 3.09 18.01 -16.60
CA PRO A 329 3.07 17.64 -18.01
C PRO A 329 1.82 18.21 -18.69
N PRO A 330 1.84 18.40 -20.02
CA PRO A 330 0.65 18.79 -20.76
C PRO A 330 -0.46 17.76 -20.51
N ILE A 331 -1.54 18.20 -19.87
CA ILE A 331 -2.58 17.33 -19.30
C ILE A 331 -3.42 16.66 -20.41
N PHE A 332 -3.59 17.34 -21.54
CA PHE A 332 -4.50 16.89 -22.60
C PHE A 332 -4.05 15.64 -23.37
N PRO A 333 -2.79 15.53 -23.86
CA PRO A 333 -2.30 14.29 -24.45
C PRO A 333 -2.46 13.11 -23.48
N VAL A 334 -2.07 13.31 -22.21
CA VAL A 334 -2.13 12.27 -21.17
C VAL A 334 -3.57 11.80 -20.93
N LEU A 335 -4.55 12.69 -20.79
CA LEU A 335 -5.94 12.27 -20.51
C LEU A 335 -6.59 11.50 -21.67
N ARG A 336 -6.29 11.87 -22.93
CA ARG A 336 -6.89 11.20 -24.09
C ARG A 336 -6.26 9.85 -24.41
N THR A 337 -4.94 9.71 -24.22
CA THR A 337 -4.21 8.50 -24.61
C THR A 337 -4.01 7.51 -23.47
N ALA A 338 -3.93 7.97 -22.21
CA ALA A 338 -3.14 7.23 -21.24
C ALA A 338 -3.65 5.83 -20.86
N TRP A 339 -4.94 5.49 -21.01
CA TRP A 339 -5.41 4.17 -20.51
C TRP A 339 -6.59 3.57 -21.27
N LYS A 340 -7.01 4.14 -22.41
CA LYS A 340 -8.19 3.66 -23.16
C LYS A 340 -7.94 2.36 -23.95
N GLY A 341 -6.72 1.83 -23.91
CA GLY A 341 -6.29 0.74 -24.77
C GLY A 341 -6.31 -0.68 -24.18
N GLY A 342 -6.68 -0.92 -22.92
CA GLY A 342 -6.81 -2.28 -22.32
C GLY A 342 -5.58 -3.20 -22.40
N LYS A 343 -4.51 -2.79 -23.07
CA LYS A 343 -3.21 -3.44 -23.14
C LYS A 343 -2.43 -2.96 -21.93
N PHE A 344 -2.29 -3.86 -20.96
CA PHE A 344 -1.41 -3.70 -19.83
C PHE A 344 0.01 -3.39 -20.32
N GLY A 345 0.38 -2.12 -20.28
CA GLY A 345 1.73 -1.63 -20.47
C GLY A 345 2.29 -1.78 -21.89
N PRO A 346 3.30 -0.96 -22.23
CA PRO A 346 4.14 -1.21 -23.38
C PRO A 346 4.79 -2.59 -23.27
N SER A 347 5.13 -3.23 -24.38
CA SER A 347 5.90 -4.49 -24.34
C SER A 347 7.23 -4.20 -23.61
N TYR A 348 7.38 -4.68 -22.37
CA TYR A 348 8.58 -4.52 -21.53
C TYR A 348 9.78 -5.32 -22.04
N THR A 349 9.75 -5.79 -23.29
CA THR A 349 10.87 -6.47 -23.96
C THR A 349 11.50 -5.53 -24.99
N PRO A 350 12.42 -4.64 -24.56
CA PRO A 350 13.25 -3.83 -25.44
C PRO A 350 13.89 -4.61 -26.61
N ALA A 351 14.23 -5.88 -26.38
CA ALA A 351 15.01 -6.72 -27.29
C ALA A 351 14.37 -7.00 -28.67
N ARG A 352 13.10 -6.61 -28.89
CA ARG A 352 12.41 -6.77 -30.19
C ARG A 352 12.03 -5.45 -30.85
N ARG A 353 12.45 -4.34 -30.30
CA ARG A 353 12.15 -3.01 -30.83
C ARG A 353 13.07 -2.70 -32.01
N LYS A 354 12.50 -2.06 -33.03
CA LYS A 354 13.19 -1.75 -34.28
C LYS A 354 14.36 -0.79 -34.05
N TYR A 355 14.12 0.27 -33.27
CA TYR A 355 15.12 1.28 -32.98
C TYR A 355 15.71 1.07 -31.59
N ILE A 356 17.03 1.14 -31.48
CA ILE A 356 17.75 1.22 -30.20
C ILE A 356 17.53 2.62 -29.62
N ILE A 357 17.80 3.68 -30.38
CA ILE A 357 17.60 5.08 -29.97
C ILE A 357 16.79 5.82 -31.02
N SER A 358 15.81 6.62 -30.58
CA SER A 358 15.11 7.56 -31.47
C SER A 358 15.06 9.00 -30.95
N PHE A 359 15.28 9.94 -31.87
CA PHE A 359 15.08 11.37 -31.73
C PHE A 359 14.48 11.94 -33.01
N GLN A 360 13.45 12.76 -32.86
CA GLN A 360 12.84 13.50 -33.97
C GLN A 360 12.43 14.88 -33.44
N GLY A 361 13.25 15.88 -33.73
CA GLY A 361 12.95 17.28 -33.40
C GLY A 361 13.77 18.22 -34.25
N SER A 362 13.35 19.47 -34.34
CA SER A 362 14.14 20.52 -35.00
C SER A 362 14.36 21.68 -34.04
N ARG A 363 15.47 22.38 -34.21
CA ARG A 363 15.73 23.64 -33.52
C ARG A 363 15.44 24.76 -34.51
N GLU A 364 14.53 25.65 -34.15
CA GLU A 364 14.20 26.79 -35.02
C GLU A 364 15.36 27.81 -34.94
N GLU A 365 16.21 27.85 -35.97
CA GLU A 365 17.20 28.91 -36.11
C GLU A 365 16.48 30.23 -36.41
N HIS A 366 16.59 31.19 -35.48
CA HIS A 366 16.09 32.54 -35.69
C HIS A 366 16.98 33.27 -36.70
N GLU A 367 16.73 33.10 -38.01
CA GLU A 367 17.17 34.09 -38.99
C GLU A 367 16.27 35.34 -38.86
N PRO A 368 16.82 36.52 -38.50
CA PRO A 368 16.04 37.74 -38.51
C PRO A 368 15.75 38.11 -39.97
N ASN A 369 14.55 37.79 -40.43
CA ASN A 369 14.11 38.15 -41.77
C ASN A 369 13.95 39.68 -41.84
N HIS A 370 14.99 40.38 -42.28
CA HIS A 370 14.95 41.80 -42.60
C HIS A 370 14.18 42.01 -43.89
N GLN A 371 12.84 42.07 -43.82
CA GLN A 371 12.03 42.65 -44.88
C GLN A 371 10.66 43.10 -44.38
N GLY A 372 10.55 44.41 -44.13
CA GLY A 372 9.36 45.20 -44.45
C GLY A 372 8.21 45.26 -43.43
N ALA A 373 8.24 46.26 -42.54
CA ALA A 373 7.05 47.01 -42.16
C ALA A 373 7.46 48.35 -41.53
N GLY A 374 7.41 49.42 -42.31
CA GLY A 374 7.44 50.78 -41.79
C GLY A 374 6.11 51.11 -41.10
N GLY A 375 6.17 51.44 -39.82
CA GLY A 375 5.01 51.89 -39.05
C GLY A 375 5.45 52.36 -37.66
N ASN A 376 5.26 53.65 -37.37
CA ASN A 376 5.58 54.29 -36.10
C ASN A 376 4.89 53.57 -34.93
N GLY A 377 5.70 52.93 -34.08
CA GLY A 377 5.31 52.24 -32.86
C GLY A 377 6.48 52.19 -31.87
N ASP A 378 7.10 53.35 -31.65
CA ASP A 378 8.22 53.52 -30.72
C ASP A 378 7.72 53.39 -29.27
N HIS A 379 7.78 52.17 -28.72
CA HIS A 379 8.06 51.90 -27.29
C HIS A 379 8.15 50.39 -26.98
N ILE A 380 7.67 49.51 -27.87
CA ILE A 380 7.75 48.03 -27.71
C ILE A 380 8.98 47.43 -28.40
N LEU A 381 9.53 48.10 -29.43
CA LEU A 381 10.69 47.59 -30.19
C LEU A 381 12.02 47.70 -29.42
N SER A 382 12.15 48.64 -28.49
CA SER A 382 13.42 48.94 -27.80
C SER A 382 13.84 47.83 -26.83
N ARG A 383 12.87 47.11 -26.24
CA ARG A 383 13.15 45.93 -25.41
C ARG A 383 13.42 44.70 -26.26
N LYS A 384 12.79 44.61 -27.44
CA LYS A 384 13.06 43.53 -28.39
C LYS A 384 14.54 43.55 -28.82
N LEU A 385 15.08 44.73 -29.12
CA LEU A 385 16.50 44.88 -29.47
C LEU A 385 17.47 44.61 -28.30
N LYS A 386 17.12 44.96 -27.06
CA LYS A 386 18.02 44.76 -25.90
C LYS A 386 18.26 43.28 -25.56
N TRP A 387 17.26 42.39 -25.74
CA TRP A 387 17.48 40.94 -25.56
C TRP A 387 18.30 40.34 -26.72
N PHE A 388 18.12 40.83 -27.94
CA PHE A 388 18.94 40.43 -29.09
C PHE A 388 20.41 40.89 -28.96
N GLU A 389 20.66 42.07 -28.37
CA GLU A 389 22.01 42.62 -28.20
C GLU A 389 22.83 41.90 -27.13
N ALA A 390 22.22 41.47 -26.02
CA ALA A 390 22.89 40.67 -25.00
C ALA A 390 23.23 39.24 -25.49
N ARG A 391 22.50 38.72 -26.49
CA ARG A 391 22.69 37.38 -27.07
C ARG A 391 23.90 37.29 -28.02
N ARG A 392 24.33 38.40 -28.64
CA ARG A 392 25.43 38.40 -29.64
C ARG A 392 26.82 38.07 -29.10
N THR A 393 27.08 38.27 -27.81
CA THR A 393 28.44 38.11 -27.26
C THR A 393 28.73 36.71 -26.72
N THR A 394 27.69 35.88 -26.52
CA THR A 394 27.81 34.55 -25.91
C THR A 394 27.58 33.42 -26.92
N THR A 395 26.82 33.67 -28.00
CA THR A 395 26.41 32.67 -29.01
C THR A 395 27.54 32.04 -29.82
N GLN A 396 28.67 32.72 -30.04
CA GLN A 396 29.69 32.22 -30.97
C GLN A 396 30.40 30.96 -30.46
N LYS A 397 30.43 30.72 -29.15
CA LYS A 397 31.14 29.60 -28.53
C LYS A 397 30.25 28.38 -28.28
N ASP A 398 28.95 28.62 -28.04
CA ASP A 398 27.97 27.57 -27.78
C ASP A 398 27.46 26.94 -29.10
N LEU A 399 27.30 27.73 -30.17
CA LEU A 399 26.98 27.24 -31.52
C LEU A 399 28.03 26.27 -32.10
N ASP A 400 29.29 26.42 -31.69
CA ASP A 400 30.41 25.59 -32.17
C ASP A 400 30.42 24.19 -31.52
N VAL A 401 29.91 24.07 -30.29
CA VAL A 401 29.78 22.80 -29.56
C VAL A 401 28.56 22.02 -30.04
N GLU A 402 27.42 22.69 -30.19
CA GLU A 402 26.18 22.08 -30.68
C GLU A 402 26.32 21.52 -32.10
N SER A 403 26.92 22.29 -33.01
CA SER A 403 27.19 21.84 -34.39
C SER A 403 28.19 20.67 -34.46
N THR A 404 29.18 20.64 -33.55
CA THR A 404 30.11 19.50 -33.42
C THR A 404 29.39 18.24 -32.95
N ILE A 405 28.46 18.38 -32.00
CA ILE A 405 27.68 17.25 -31.46
C ILE A 405 26.70 16.70 -32.49
N LEU A 406 25.98 17.57 -33.22
CA LEU A 406 25.10 17.16 -34.30
C LEU A 406 25.88 16.41 -35.40
N ASN A 407 27.13 16.82 -35.67
CA ASN A 407 28.02 16.12 -36.59
C ASN A 407 28.44 14.73 -36.06
N GLU A 408 28.70 14.57 -34.76
CA GLU A 408 28.96 13.25 -34.16
C GLU A 408 27.71 12.33 -34.19
N PHE A 409 26.51 12.88 -33.97
CA PHE A 409 25.27 12.12 -34.13
C PHE A 409 25.00 11.76 -35.59
N ASP A 410 25.35 12.62 -36.55
CA ASP A 410 25.27 12.31 -37.99
C ASP A 410 26.28 11.21 -38.39
N LYS A 411 27.45 11.15 -37.74
CA LYS A 411 28.38 10.02 -37.88
C LYS A 411 27.78 8.73 -37.31
N LEU A 412 27.15 8.77 -36.13
CA LEU A 412 26.47 7.60 -35.54
C LEU A 412 25.32 7.09 -36.41
N LYS A 413 24.55 7.99 -37.02
CA LYS A 413 23.49 7.66 -37.98
C LYS A 413 24.02 6.85 -39.18
N LYS A 414 25.22 7.17 -39.67
CA LYS A 414 25.86 6.47 -40.81
C LYS A 414 26.40 5.08 -40.47
N PHE A 415 26.59 4.74 -39.20
CA PHE A 415 27.12 3.44 -38.78
C PHE A 415 26.07 2.33 -38.70
N SER A 416 24.80 2.67 -38.43
CA SER A 416 23.70 1.70 -38.33
C SER A 416 22.34 2.40 -38.52
N GLU A 417 21.95 2.61 -39.78
CA GLU A 417 20.68 3.30 -40.12
C GLU A 417 19.44 2.57 -39.60
N ASP A 418 19.50 1.24 -39.47
CA ASP A 418 18.37 0.42 -39.05
C ASP A 418 18.11 0.46 -37.53
N GLU A 419 19.13 0.79 -36.72
CA GLU A 419 19.04 0.79 -35.25
C GLU A 419 18.91 2.19 -34.63
N PHE A 420 19.38 3.24 -35.32
CA PHE A 420 19.36 4.63 -34.81
C PHE A 420 18.49 5.52 -35.68
N LEU A 421 17.35 5.95 -35.13
CA LEU A 421 16.47 6.93 -35.80
C LEU A 421 16.72 8.33 -35.24
N LEU A 422 17.68 9.04 -35.82
CA LEU A 422 18.00 10.42 -35.42
C LEU A 422 17.66 11.40 -36.54
N ASP A 423 16.67 12.26 -36.29
CA ASP A 423 16.25 13.36 -37.15
C ASP A 423 16.24 14.67 -36.35
N PHE A 424 17.13 15.58 -36.75
CA PHE A 424 17.32 16.89 -36.11
C PHE A 424 16.74 18.05 -36.94
N GLN A 425 16.09 17.77 -38.08
CA GLN A 425 15.62 18.80 -39.01
C GLN A 425 14.14 18.62 -39.39
N CYS A 426 13.50 17.51 -39.01
CA CYS A 426 12.11 17.18 -39.33
C CYS A 426 11.78 17.07 -40.84
N GLY A 427 12.76 17.22 -41.74
CA GLY A 427 12.56 17.25 -43.19
C GLY A 427 11.55 18.32 -43.63
N ASP A 428 10.65 17.96 -44.55
CA ASP A 428 9.50 18.79 -44.97
C ASP A 428 8.32 18.75 -43.97
N GLY A 429 8.52 18.11 -42.81
CA GLY A 429 7.47 17.87 -41.82
C GLY A 429 7.15 19.08 -40.95
N PHE A 430 5.91 19.17 -40.50
CA PHE A 430 5.48 20.13 -39.48
C PHE A 430 6.23 19.89 -38.17
N CYS A 431 6.75 20.97 -37.57
CA CYS A 431 7.37 20.94 -36.25
C CYS A 431 6.45 21.56 -35.18
N ASP A 432 6.27 20.83 -34.10
CA ASP A 432 5.32 21.11 -33.02
C ASP A 432 6.07 21.78 -31.85
N GLY A 433 6.02 23.12 -31.77
CA GLY A 433 6.69 23.92 -30.73
C GLY A 433 6.42 25.43 -30.83
N ASN A 434 6.93 26.22 -29.88
CA ASN A 434 6.62 27.65 -29.71
C ASN A 434 7.75 28.60 -30.17
N GLY A 435 8.71 28.09 -30.95
CA GLY A 435 9.94 28.83 -31.28
C GLY A 435 10.89 29.05 -30.10
N VAL A 436 10.74 28.27 -29.02
CA VAL A 436 11.64 28.27 -27.86
C VAL A 436 12.18 26.85 -27.65
N GLY A 437 13.48 26.66 -27.89
CA GLY A 437 14.16 25.37 -27.78
C GLY A 437 13.84 24.40 -28.93
N TRP A 438 13.81 23.11 -28.63
CA TRP A 438 13.51 22.04 -29.59
C TRP A 438 12.00 21.87 -29.79
N CYS A 439 11.57 21.87 -31.05
CA CYS A 439 10.23 21.45 -31.47
C CYS A 439 10.24 19.95 -31.83
N LEU A 440 9.09 19.28 -31.72
CA LEU A 440 8.96 17.85 -32.02
C LEU A 440 8.40 17.62 -33.42
N CYS A 441 9.01 16.74 -34.21
CA CYS A 441 8.53 16.48 -35.57
C CYS A 441 7.20 15.73 -35.59
N GLY A 442 6.30 16.10 -36.51
CA GLY A 442 5.09 15.36 -36.80
C GLY A 442 4.01 15.43 -35.71
N ASN A 443 2.91 14.70 -35.91
CA ASN A 443 1.78 14.67 -35.00
C ASN A 443 1.97 13.63 -33.85
N SER A 444 1.05 13.60 -32.88
CA SER A 444 1.15 12.66 -31.74
C SER A 444 1.22 11.20 -32.17
N GLU A 445 0.44 10.82 -33.19
CA GLU A 445 0.32 9.43 -33.62
C GLU A 445 1.61 8.94 -34.28
N GLN A 446 2.21 9.76 -35.13
CA GLN A 446 3.51 9.50 -35.75
C GLN A 446 4.60 9.32 -34.71
N ARG A 447 4.72 10.26 -33.76
CA ARG A 447 5.74 10.22 -32.70
C ARG A 447 5.58 8.99 -31.81
N THR A 448 4.35 8.68 -31.42
CA THR A 448 4.07 7.55 -30.54
C THR A 448 4.24 6.19 -31.22
N SER A 449 3.96 6.08 -32.52
CA SER A 449 4.29 4.89 -33.32
C SER A 449 5.79 4.61 -33.30
N VAL A 450 6.62 5.65 -33.47
CA VAL A 450 8.08 5.53 -33.40
C VAL A 450 8.53 5.12 -31.99
N LEU A 451 7.98 5.76 -30.96
CA LEU A 451 8.32 5.45 -29.56
C LEU A 451 7.94 4.02 -29.16
N GLY A 452 6.83 3.49 -29.68
CA GLY A 452 6.44 2.10 -29.48
C GLY A 452 7.46 1.09 -30.04
N GLU A 453 8.20 1.48 -31.06
CA GLU A 453 9.27 0.67 -31.69
C GLU A 453 10.69 1.08 -31.24
N SER A 454 10.82 1.96 -30.24
CA SER A 454 12.13 2.48 -29.78
C SER A 454 12.49 1.97 -28.40
N THR A 455 13.69 1.45 -28.18
CA THR A 455 14.15 1.05 -26.83
C THR A 455 14.42 2.26 -25.95
N PHE A 456 15.20 3.21 -26.46
CA PHE A 456 15.52 4.47 -25.81
C PHE A 456 14.92 5.63 -26.60
N ALA A 457 14.41 6.63 -25.88
CA ALA A 457 13.98 7.90 -26.45
C ALA A 457 14.98 8.98 -26.01
N LEU A 458 15.70 9.56 -26.96
CA LEU A 458 16.56 10.69 -26.65
C LEU A 458 15.69 11.91 -26.35
N ILE A 459 16.02 12.61 -25.26
CA ILE A 459 15.40 13.85 -24.84
C ILE A 459 16.52 14.86 -24.65
N LEU A 460 16.54 15.87 -25.51
CA LEU A 460 17.51 16.94 -25.42
C LEU A 460 17.07 17.93 -24.33
N ALA A 461 18.00 18.31 -23.47
CA ALA A 461 17.76 19.29 -22.43
C ALA A 461 17.35 20.64 -23.02
N THR A 462 16.60 21.39 -22.23
CA THR A 462 16.25 22.78 -22.52
C THR A 462 17.47 23.67 -22.30
N ASP A 463 17.50 24.82 -22.97
CA ASP A 463 18.54 25.83 -22.72
C ASP A 463 18.60 26.19 -21.22
N LEU A 464 19.75 26.64 -20.72
CA LEU A 464 19.96 27.02 -19.31
C LEU A 464 18.98 28.09 -18.78
N GLU A 465 18.32 28.81 -19.70
CA GLU A 465 17.30 29.82 -19.40
C GLU A 465 15.94 29.22 -18.98
N PHE A 466 15.69 27.95 -19.27
CA PHE A 466 14.43 27.26 -19.03
C PHE A 466 14.60 26.03 -18.13
N VAL A 467 13.69 25.89 -17.17
CA VAL A 467 13.62 24.69 -16.30
C VAL A 467 12.76 23.61 -16.94
N SER A 468 11.70 24.01 -17.63
CA SER A 468 10.85 23.08 -18.37
C SER A 468 10.18 23.77 -19.54
N THR A 469 10.00 23.03 -20.63
CA THR A 469 9.19 23.43 -21.78
C THR A 469 8.10 22.40 -22.02
N VAL A 470 7.04 22.81 -22.72
CA VAL A 470 5.92 21.94 -23.08
C VAL A 470 6.40 20.79 -23.96
N THR A 471 7.28 21.06 -24.93
CA THR A 471 7.85 20.06 -25.84
C THR A 471 8.70 19.03 -25.11
N PHE A 472 9.54 19.47 -24.17
CA PHE A 472 10.34 18.58 -23.32
C PHE A 472 9.45 17.63 -22.50
N LEU A 473 8.47 18.18 -21.78
CA LEU A 473 7.56 17.39 -20.94
C LEU A 473 6.65 16.48 -21.79
N GLN A 474 6.26 16.92 -22.98
CA GLN A 474 5.49 16.11 -23.92
C GLN A 474 6.31 14.89 -24.35
N ARG A 475 7.55 15.08 -24.81
CA ARG A 475 8.43 13.97 -25.22
C ARG A 475 8.67 13.00 -24.08
N LEU A 476 8.92 13.51 -22.87
CA LEU A 476 9.07 12.68 -21.67
C LEU A 476 7.79 11.87 -21.38
N SER A 477 6.63 12.51 -21.42
CA SER A 477 5.35 11.85 -21.17
C SER A 477 5.03 10.77 -22.21
N GLU A 478 5.31 11.03 -23.50
CA GLU A 478 5.09 10.08 -24.59
C GLU A 478 6.06 8.89 -24.48
N ALA A 479 7.34 9.14 -24.17
CA ALA A 479 8.32 8.08 -23.98
C ALA A 479 7.91 7.12 -22.86
N LEU A 480 7.48 7.67 -21.71
CA LEU A 480 7.00 6.88 -20.57
C LEU A 480 5.73 6.08 -20.91
N GLN A 481 4.78 6.69 -21.64
CA GLN A 481 3.53 6.01 -22.05
C GLN A 481 3.79 4.79 -22.94
N TYR A 482 4.75 4.88 -23.86
CA TYR A 482 5.08 3.81 -24.82
C TYR A 482 6.28 2.96 -24.36
N GLY A 483 6.78 3.19 -23.14
CA GLY A 483 7.82 2.40 -22.50
C GLY A 483 9.18 2.52 -23.15
N ALA A 484 9.44 3.58 -23.91
CA ALA A 484 10.77 3.93 -24.36
C ALA A 484 11.53 4.57 -23.18
N ILE A 485 12.72 4.07 -22.88
CA ILE A 485 13.51 4.53 -21.74
C ILE A 485 14.05 5.93 -22.08
N PRO A 486 13.69 6.99 -21.32
CA PRO A 486 14.17 8.34 -21.60
C PRO A 486 15.67 8.43 -21.32
N LEU A 487 16.43 8.91 -22.32
CA LEU A 487 17.83 9.28 -22.19
C LEU A 487 17.92 10.80 -22.26
N PHE A 488 18.25 11.42 -21.13
CA PHE A 488 18.45 12.85 -21.07
C PHE A 488 19.87 13.19 -21.52
N TRP A 489 19.96 14.12 -22.47
CA TRP A 489 21.22 14.71 -22.86
C TRP A 489 21.25 16.16 -22.37
N GLU A 490 22.11 16.43 -21.41
CA GLU A 490 22.36 17.78 -20.90
C GLU A 490 23.62 18.32 -21.56
N GLU A 491 23.56 19.58 -22.00
CA GLU A 491 24.73 20.31 -22.49
C GLU A 491 25.64 20.64 -21.30
N MET A 492 26.42 19.64 -20.87
CA MET A 492 27.38 19.81 -19.79
C MET A 492 28.52 20.69 -20.29
N SER A 493 28.67 21.87 -19.69
CA SER A 493 29.94 22.60 -19.72
C SER A 493 31.09 21.61 -19.39
N PRO A 494 32.24 21.68 -20.10
CA PRO A 494 33.27 20.62 -20.09
C PRO A 494 33.94 20.34 -18.73
N SER A 495 33.51 20.99 -17.65
CA SER A 495 34.07 20.84 -16.30
C SER A 495 33.42 19.77 -15.42
N LEU A 496 32.30 19.14 -15.80
CA LEU A 496 31.60 18.22 -14.90
C LEU A 496 31.08 16.96 -15.61
N LEU A 497 31.96 16.09 -16.11
CA LEU A 497 31.60 14.74 -16.57
C LEU A 497 31.15 13.86 -15.38
N ALA A 498 29.87 13.87 -15.06
CA ALA A 498 29.23 12.81 -14.25
C ALA A 498 27.90 12.43 -14.89
N ILE A 499 27.87 11.29 -15.58
CA ILE A 499 26.64 10.67 -16.09
C ILE A 499 25.79 10.28 -14.88
N SER A 500 24.80 11.11 -14.56
CA SER A 500 23.82 10.85 -13.51
C SER A 500 22.77 9.87 -14.05
N TYR A 501 22.95 8.59 -13.73
CA TYR A 501 21.91 7.57 -13.91
C TYR A 501 20.91 7.71 -12.75
N ILE A 502 19.65 8.09 -13.04
CA ILE A 502 18.56 7.99 -12.06
C ILE A 502 18.15 6.51 -11.98
N GLY A 503 18.98 5.73 -11.30
CA GLY A 503 18.60 4.45 -10.73
C GLY A 503 18.15 4.70 -9.30
N THR A 504 16.86 4.50 -9.03
CA THR A 504 16.36 4.42 -7.66
C THR A 504 17.12 3.32 -6.92
N LYS A 505 18.06 3.69 -6.05
CA LYS A 505 18.60 2.76 -5.04
C LYS A 505 17.48 2.43 -4.06
N PRO A 506 17.11 1.15 -3.86
CA PRO A 506 16.33 0.78 -2.69
C PRO A 506 17.23 0.99 -1.46
N SER A 507 16.76 1.81 -0.52
CA SER A 507 17.37 2.00 0.79
C SER A 507 17.22 0.72 1.61
N SER A 508 18.19 -0.19 1.54
CA SER A 508 18.36 -1.25 2.53
C SER A 508 19.27 -0.73 3.66
N VAL A 509 18.66 -0.22 4.74
CA VAL A 509 19.31 -0.07 6.04
C VAL A 509 18.41 -0.70 7.09
N CYS A 510 18.52 -2.02 7.22
CA CYS A 510 18.31 -2.73 8.48
C CYS A 510 19.60 -3.52 8.70
N ARG A 511 20.55 -2.93 9.42
CA ARG A 511 21.68 -3.65 9.99
C ARG A 511 21.28 -4.06 11.40
N SER A 512 21.09 -5.35 11.57
CA SER A 512 21.13 -6.01 12.87
C SER A 512 22.58 -6.08 13.31
N ASP A 513 22.95 -5.35 14.36
CA ASP A 513 24.12 -5.68 15.16
C ASP A 513 23.64 -6.42 16.41
N GLY A 514 24.36 -7.50 16.72
CA GLY A 514 24.10 -8.40 17.84
C GLY A 514 24.71 -7.96 19.16
#